data_AF-A0A7L5A368-F1
#
_entry.id   AF-A0A7L5A368-F1
#
_cell.length_a   1.000
_cell.length_b   1.000
_cell.length_c   1.000
_cell.angle_alpha   90.00
_cell.angle_beta   90.00
_cell.angle_gamma   90.00
#
_symmetry.space_group_name_H-M   'P 1'
#
loop_
_entity.id
_entity.type
_entity.pdbx_description
1 polymer ?
#
loop_
_entity_poly.entity_id
_entity_poly.type
_entity_poly.pdbx_seq_one_letter_code
_entity_poly.pdbx_strand_id
1 'polypeptide(L)'
;MTPVPPKPAPAGATDANSELIPDELALDIRRYAHDLSNALEIIVQTSYLLSTAELKEPAAAWLGMLDGGVEKALEINLALRNYIKAHTAK
;
A
#
# COMPACT_ATOMS: atom_id res chain seq x y z
N MET A 1 -17.84 -60.52 15.42
CA MET A 1 -17.42 -59.70 14.27
C MET A 1 -17.70 -58.25 14.63
N THR A 2 -16.69 -57.51 15.08
CA THR A 2 -16.80 -56.08 15.42
C THR A 2 -16.61 -55.24 14.16
N PRO A 3 -17.39 -54.17 13.94
CA PRO A 3 -17.22 -53.31 12.77
C PRO A 3 -15.98 -52.41 12.96
N VAL A 4 -15.19 -52.28 11.90
CA VAL A 4 -14.06 -51.34 11.81
C VAL A 4 -14.63 -49.93 11.65
N PRO A 5 -14.12 -48.90 12.36
CA PRO A 5 -14.58 -47.52 12.18
C PRO A 5 -14.15 -46.97 10.81
N PRO A 6 -14.92 -46.04 10.21
CA PRO A 6 -14.53 -45.43 8.94
C PRO A 6 -13.29 -44.55 9.14
N LYS A 7 -12.33 -44.71 8.22
CA LYS A 7 -11.14 -43.86 8.07
C LYS A 7 -11.55 -42.38 7.99
N PRO A 8 -10.93 -41.45 8.74
CA PRO A 8 -11.21 -40.04 8.57
C PRO A 8 -10.77 -39.59 7.17
N ALA A 9 -11.65 -38.85 6.48
CA ALA A 9 -11.33 -38.21 5.22
C ALA A 9 -10.08 -37.32 5.38
N PRO A 10 -9.18 -37.24 4.39
CA PRO A 10 -8.05 -36.35 4.48
C PRO A 10 -8.57 -34.91 4.59
N ALA A 11 -7.99 -34.16 5.53
CA ALA A 11 -8.13 -32.71 5.64
C ALA A 11 -7.89 -32.10 4.26
N GLY A 12 -8.99 -31.78 3.58
CA GLY A 12 -8.97 -31.16 2.27
C GLY A 12 -8.56 -29.71 2.45
N ALA A 13 -7.29 -29.47 2.11
CA ALA A 13 -6.71 -28.22 1.66
C ALA A 13 -7.45 -26.96 2.15
N THR A 14 -6.87 -26.34 3.18
CA THR A 14 -6.96 -24.88 3.33
C THR A 14 -6.70 -24.28 1.95
N ASP A 15 -7.72 -23.68 1.35
CA ASP A 15 -7.60 -22.84 0.16
C ASP A 15 -6.70 -21.66 0.53
N ALA A 16 -5.39 -21.89 0.53
CA ALA A 16 -4.36 -20.86 0.56
C ALA A 16 -4.20 -20.24 -0.84
N ASN A 17 -5.28 -20.22 -1.62
CA ASN A 17 -5.40 -19.37 -2.80
C ASN A 17 -5.90 -18.02 -2.28
N SER A 18 -5.00 -17.25 -1.67
CA SER A 18 -5.18 -15.81 -1.63
C SER A 18 -5.41 -15.39 -3.08
N GLU A 19 -6.64 -15.01 -3.44
CA GLU A 19 -7.01 -14.62 -4.79
C GLU A 19 -5.97 -13.62 -5.31
N LEU A 20 -5.14 -14.08 -6.25
CA LEU A 20 -4.15 -13.23 -6.89
C LEU A 20 -4.88 -12.11 -7.63
N ILE A 21 -4.34 -10.91 -7.57
CA ILE A 21 -4.82 -9.77 -8.35
C ILE A 21 -4.62 -10.12 -9.83
N PRO A 22 -5.67 -10.07 -10.67
CA PRO A 22 -5.54 -10.29 -12.11
C PRO A 22 -4.55 -9.29 -12.73
N ASP A 23 -3.77 -9.75 -13.71
CA ASP A 23 -2.64 -8.98 -14.26
C ASP A 23 -3.04 -7.62 -14.85
N GLU A 24 -4.18 -7.56 -15.54
CA GLU A 24 -4.72 -6.30 -16.10
C GLU A 24 -5.06 -5.30 -14.98
N LEU A 25 -5.70 -5.77 -13.91
CA LEU A 25 -6.01 -4.93 -12.75
C LEU A 25 -4.72 -4.50 -12.03
N ALA A 26 -3.76 -5.41 -11.87
CA ALA A 26 -2.47 -5.10 -11.27
C ALA A 26 -1.70 -4.05 -12.08
N LEU A 27 -1.82 -4.06 -13.42
CA LEU A 27 -1.22 -3.05 -14.29
C LEU A 27 -1.81 -1.66 -14.03
N ASP A 28 -3.13 -1.55 -13.97
CA ASP A 28 -3.80 -0.27 -13.69
C ASP A 28 -3.48 0.26 -12.29
N ILE A 29 -3.51 -0.59 -11.27
CA ILE A 29 -3.17 -0.15 -9.91
C ILE A 29 -1.71 0.30 -9.84
N ARG A 30 -0.78 -0.38 -10.53
CA ARG A 30 0.63 0.06 -10.63
C ARG A 30 0.75 1.44 -11.29
N ARG A 31 -0.05 1.71 -12.33
CA ARG A 31 -0.11 3.03 -12.99
C ARG A 31 -0.62 4.11 -12.03
N TYR A 32 -1.72 3.85 -11.33
CA TYR A 32 -2.24 4.81 -10.34
C TYR A 32 -1.27 5.04 -9.17
N ALA A 33 -0.59 4.01 -8.67
CA ALA A 33 0.43 4.15 -7.63
C ALA A 33 1.64 4.95 -8.12
N HIS A 34 2.00 4.82 -9.40
CA HIS A 34 2.99 5.67 -10.05
C HIS A 34 2.55 7.13 -10.11
N ASP A 35 1.35 7.40 -10.62
CA ASP A 35 0.82 8.76 -10.72
C ASP A 35 0.68 9.42 -9.34
N LEU A 36 0.26 8.65 -8.33
CA LEU A 36 0.24 9.09 -6.93
C LEU A 36 1.63 9.47 -6.42
N SER A 37 2.67 8.72 -6.81
CA SER A 37 4.05 9.04 -6.41
C SER A 37 4.53 10.35 -7.02
N ASN A 38 4.19 10.60 -8.29
CA ASN A 38 4.51 11.86 -8.95
C ASN A 38 3.82 13.04 -8.25
N ALA A 39 2.55 12.88 -7.87
CA ALA A 39 1.83 13.90 -7.11
C ALA A 39 2.45 14.14 -5.73
N LEU A 40 2.81 13.06 -5.01
CA LEU A 40 3.47 13.16 -3.70
C LEU A 40 4.85 13.81 -3.80
N GLU A 41 5.62 13.52 -4.85
CA GLU A 41 6.92 14.16 -5.09
C GLU A 41 6.78 15.69 -5.21
N ILE A 42 5.81 16.18 -5.98
CA ILE A 42 5.54 17.62 -6.11
C ILE A 42 5.21 18.22 -4.74
N ILE A 43 4.39 17.53 -3.94
CA ILE A 43 4.01 18.02 -2.61
C ILE A 43 5.22 18.04 -1.67
N VAL A 44 6.06 16.99 -1.65
CA VAL A 44 7.30 16.94 -0.86
C VAL A 44 8.23 18.09 -1.24
N GLN A 45 8.47 18.30 -2.53
CA GLN A 45 9.32 19.38 -3.01
C GLN A 45 8.76 20.75 -2.62
N THR A 46 7.44 20.93 -2.72
CA THR A 46 6.78 22.17 -2.31
C THR A 46 6.91 22.40 -0.80
N SER A 47 6.71 21.35 0.01
CA SER A 47 6.87 21.41 1.46
C SER A 47 8.30 21.77 1.86
N TYR A 48 9.28 21.16 1.18
CA TYR A 48 10.68 21.51 1.36
C TYR A 48 10.95 22.99 1.03
N LEU A 49 10.47 23.50 -0.11
CA LEU A 49 10.64 24.91 -0.45
C LEU A 49 10.00 25.84 0.59
N LEU A 50 8.80 25.52 1.07
CA LEU A 50 8.13 26.28 2.14
C LEU A 50 8.91 26.25 3.47
N SER A 51 9.58 25.14 3.79
CA SER A 51 10.44 25.04 4.98
C SER A 51 11.64 25.99 4.94
N THR A 52 12.06 26.43 3.75
CA THR A 52 13.14 27.41 3.58
C THR A 52 12.66 28.86 3.69
N ALA A 53 11.34 29.09 3.68
CA ALA A 53 10.77 30.42 3.86
C ALA A 53 10.62 30.77 5.34
N GLU A 54 10.70 32.06 5.67
CA GLU A 54 10.42 32.54 7.02
C GLU A 54 8.90 32.54 7.26
N LEU A 55 8.40 31.45 7.86
CA LEU A 55 6.99 31.29 8.20
C LEU A 55 6.75 31.68 9.66
N LYS A 56 5.79 32.59 9.88
CA LYS A 56 5.29 32.90 11.23
C LYS A 56 4.19 31.94 11.63
N GLU A 57 3.97 31.79 12.93
CA GLU A 57 2.78 31.09 13.41
C GLU A 57 1.49 31.79 12.92
N PRO A 58 0.44 31.03 12.56
CA PRO A 58 0.30 29.57 12.64
C PRO A 58 0.79 28.81 11.39
N ALA A 59 1.34 29.50 10.39
CA ALA A 59 1.72 28.87 9.11
C ALA A 59 2.83 27.83 9.29
N ALA A 60 3.77 28.06 10.22
CA ALA A 60 4.79 27.09 10.59
C ALA A 60 4.19 25.78 11.14
N ALA A 61 3.19 25.86 12.03
CA ALA A 61 2.47 24.68 12.51
C ALA A 61 1.75 23.92 11.40
N TRP A 62 1.13 24.62 10.44
CA TRP A 62 0.48 23.98 9.29
C TRP A 62 1.47 23.28 8.36
N LEU A 63 2.67 23.84 8.19
CA LEU A 63 3.73 23.18 7.44
C LEU A 63 4.13 21.86 8.11
N GLY A 64 4.28 21.84 9.44
CA GLY A 64 4.54 20.60 10.17
C GLY A 64 3.41 19.55 10.02
N MET A 65 2.16 20.00 9.98
CA MET A 65 1.02 19.12 9.68
C MET A 65 1.04 18.58 8.25
N LEU A 66 1.43 19.41 7.28
CA LEU A 66 1.58 19.02 5.88
C LEU A 66 2.69 17.96 5.75
N ASP A 67 3.87 18.21 6.31
CA ASP A 67 5.01 17.29 6.28
C ASP A 67 4.63 15.92 6.83
N GLY A 68 4.01 15.87 8.02
CA GLY A 68 3.58 14.61 8.62
C GLY A 68 2.49 13.89 7.81
N GLY A 69 1.58 14.62 7.18
CA GLY A 69 0.56 14.05 6.30
C GLY A 69 1.15 13.43 5.03
N VAL A 70 2.15 14.10 4.45
CA VAL A 70 2.86 13.66 3.24
C VAL A 70 3.70 12.43 3.52
N GLU A 71 4.42 12.39 4.65
CA GLU A 71 5.21 11.23 5.07
C GLU A 71 4.32 9.98 5.20
N LYS A 72 3.19 10.12 5.90
CA LYS A 72 2.21 9.03 6.01
C LYS A 72 1.66 8.57 4.65
N ALA A 73 1.42 9.51 3.73
CA ALA A 73 0.94 9.17 2.39
C ALA A 73 2.00 8.41 1.57
N LEU A 74 3.28 8.77 1.70
CA LEU A 74 4.40 8.05 1.09
C LEU A 74 4.50 6.62 1.62
N GLU A 75 4.38 6.43 2.94
CA GLU A 75 4.37 5.11 3.57
C GLU A 75 3.23 4.23 3.05
N ILE A 76 2.01 4.77 2.99
CA ILE A 76 0.83 4.05 2.48
C ILE A 76 1.03 3.68 1.01
N ASN A 77 1.55 4.60 0.19
CA ASN A 77 1.79 4.34 -1.22
C ASN A 77 2.88 3.27 -1.43
N LEU A 78 3.93 3.25 -0.60
CA LEU A 78 4.93 2.19 -0.61
C LEU A 78 4.31 0.84 -0.20
N ALA A 79 3.50 0.82 0.86
CA ALA A 79 2.79 -0.38 1.30
C ALA A 79 1.85 -0.91 0.20
N LEU A 80 1.13 -0.03 -0.50
CA LEU A 80 0.27 -0.38 -1.63
C LEU A 80 1.08 -1.04 -2.76
N ARG A 81 2.20 -0.45 -3.16
CA ARG A 81 3.08 -1.01 -4.20
C ARG A 81 3.61 -2.38 -3.81
N ASN A 82 4.02 -2.55 -2.56
CA ASN A 82 4.50 -3.82 -2.03
C ASN A 82 3.38 -4.88 -1.99
N TYR A 83 2.17 -4.48 -1.59
CA TYR A 83 1.01 -5.36 -1.57
C TYR A 83 0.69 -5.89 -2.97
N ILE A 84 0.60 -5.00 -3.98
CA ILE A 84 0.33 -5.41 -5.37
C ILE A 84 1.41 -6.37 -5.86
N LYS A 85 2.69 -6.06 -5.60
CA LYS A 85 3.82 -6.92 -5.99
C LYS A 85 3.76 -8.31 -5.34
N ALA A 86 3.33 -8.40 -4.08
CA ALA A 86 3.22 -9.67 -3.37
C ALA A 86 2.01 -10.52 -3.82
N HIS A 87 0.99 -9.90 -4.41
CA HIS A 87 -0.29 -10.54 -4.76
C HIS A 87 -0.59 -10.55 -6.27
N THR A 88 0.38 -10.25 -7.13
CA THR A 88 0.24 -10.45 -8.59
C THR A 88 1.04 -11.68 -8.99
N ALA A 89 0.55 -12.45 -9.98
CA ALA A 89 1.31 -13.56 -10.54
C ALA A 89 2.64 -13.07 -11.15
N LYS A 90 3.68 -13.92 -11.09
CA LYS A 90 5.00 -13.63 -11.67
C LYS A 90 5.02 -13.86 -13.18
#